data_AF-A0A662KKF2-F1
#
_entry.id   AF-A0A662KKF2-F1
#
_cell.length_a   1.000
_cell.length_b   1.000
_cell.length_c   1.000
_cell.angle_alpha   90.00
_cell.angle_beta   90.00
_cell.angle_gamma   90.00
#
_symmetry.space_group_name_H-M   'P 1'
#
loop_
_entity.id
_entity.type
_entity.pdbx_description
1 polymer ?
#
loop_
_entity_poly.entity_id
_entity_poly.type
_entity_poly.pdbx_seq_one_letter_code
_entity_poly.pdbx_strand_id
1 'polypeptide(L)'
;MEEGFTYKDLRKIHQIERKSPSLSSIDFSFYERARKYIGNLEEMISKERNFQKRRFLEDELKNALQTFNDIYELREKKIVQAALSKVRGGSPDLKNLIPEERDLFDKMVENLSLFREKLLLGKVEERKEEVEKETLKKQVILIKEDIPTFVGT
;
A
#
# COMPACT_ATOMS: atom_id res chain seq x y z
N MET A 1 5.33 -24.39 -25.40
CA MET A 1 5.88 -23.03 -25.34
C MET A 1 4.95 -22.26 -24.44
N GLU A 2 5.40 -21.80 -23.28
CA GLU A 2 4.55 -20.95 -22.44
C GLU A 2 4.20 -19.68 -23.24
N GLU A 3 2.91 -19.45 -23.45
CA GLU A 3 2.44 -18.20 -24.04
C GLU A 3 2.92 -17.05 -23.17
N GLY A 4 3.74 -16.16 -23.73
CA GLY A 4 4.24 -14.99 -23.02
C GLY A 4 3.08 -14.09 -22.58
N PHE A 5 3.20 -13.49 -21.39
CA PHE A 5 2.22 -12.53 -20.88
C PHE A 5 2.08 -11.33 -21.83
N THR A 6 0.85 -10.98 -22.20
CA THR A 6 0.56 -9.94 -23.21
C THR A 6 -0.36 -8.83 -22.66
N TYR A 7 -0.50 -7.73 -23.42
CA TYR A 7 -1.49 -6.69 -23.10
C TYR A 7 -2.93 -7.22 -23.00
N LYS A 8 -3.28 -8.29 -23.74
CA LYS A 8 -4.61 -8.90 -23.62
C LYS A 8 -4.85 -9.46 -22.22
N ASP A 9 -3.81 -9.96 -21.55
CA ASP A 9 -3.92 -10.55 -20.23
C ASP A 9 -4.08 -9.48 -19.16
N LEU A 10 -3.34 -8.36 -19.26
CA LEU A 10 -3.59 -7.16 -18.45
C LEU A 10 -5.04 -6.71 -18.58
N ARG A 11 -5.55 -6.62 -19.83
CA ARG A 11 -6.92 -6.15 -20.07
C ARG A 11 -7.98 -7.11 -19.53
N LYS A 12 -7.76 -8.43 -19.60
CA LYS A 12 -8.66 -9.43 -18.99
C LYS A 12 -8.72 -9.24 -17.48
N ILE A 13 -7.57 -9.14 -16.83
CA ILE A 13 -7.49 -8.95 -15.37
C ILE A 13 -8.17 -7.65 -14.96
N HIS A 14 -7.91 -6.54 -15.66
CA HIS A 14 -8.59 -5.26 -15.43
C HIS A 14 -10.12 -5.40 -15.53
N GLN A 15 -10.63 -6.09 -16.55
CA GLN A 15 -12.08 -6.29 -16.69
C GLN A 15 -12.69 -7.12 -15.56
N ILE A 16 -12.01 -8.18 -15.12
CA ILE A 16 -12.46 -9.03 -14.02
C ILE A 16 -12.45 -8.22 -12.71
N GLU A 17 -11.36 -7.51 -12.44
CA GLU A 17 -11.21 -6.69 -11.25
C GLU A 17 -12.27 -5.58 -11.20
N ARG A 18 -12.56 -4.93 -12.32
CA ARG A 18 -13.57 -3.87 -12.40
C ARG A 18 -15.00 -4.38 -12.21
N LYS A 19 -15.33 -5.58 -12.70
CA LYS A 19 -16.69 -6.15 -12.61
C LYS A 19 -16.96 -6.81 -11.26
N SER A 20 -15.94 -7.36 -10.62
CA SER A 20 -16.09 -8.08 -9.37
C SER A 20 -16.31 -7.11 -8.20
N PRO A 21 -17.32 -7.34 -7.33
CA PRO A 21 -17.48 -6.55 -6.12
C PRO A 21 -16.39 -6.84 -5.07
N SER A 22 -15.78 -8.02 -5.10
CA SER A 22 -14.66 -8.44 -4.25
C SER A 22 -13.35 -8.52 -5.03
N LEU A 23 -12.21 -8.67 -4.34
CA LEU A 23 -10.93 -8.85 -5.01
C LEU A 23 -10.95 -10.11 -5.88
N SER A 24 -10.50 -9.96 -7.12
CA SER A 24 -10.37 -11.11 -8.02
C SER A 24 -9.14 -11.95 -7.66
N SER A 25 -9.20 -13.25 -7.95
CA SER A 25 -8.05 -14.14 -7.79
C SER A 25 -7.01 -13.78 -8.86
N ILE A 26 -5.89 -13.24 -8.41
CA ILE A 26 -4.71 -13.01 -9.24
C ILE A 26 -3.57 -13.88 -8.73
N ASP A 27 -2.73 -14.30 -9.66
CA ASP A 27 -1.50 -15.02 -9.35
C ASP A 27 -0.50 -14.09 -8.64
N PHE A 28 0.25 -14.59 -7.66
CA PHE A 28 1.31 -13.85 -6.97
C PHE A 28 2.35 -13.28 -7.95
N SER A 29 2.61 -14.00 -9.05
CA SER A 29 3.52 -13.58 -10.12
C SER A 29 2.93 -12.51 -11.05
N PHE A 30 1.67 -12.09 -10.88
CA PHE A 30 1.02 -11.12 -11.77
C PHE A 30 1.80 -9.82 -11.89
N TYR A 31 2.13 -9.19 -10.75
CA TYR A 31 2.83 -7.90 -10.76
C TYR A 31 4.23 -8.02 -11.36
N GLU A 32 4.91 -9.14 -11.15
CA GLU A 32 6.22 -9.41 -11.76
C GLU A 32 6.10 -9.57 -13.29
N ARG A 33 5.14 -10.39 -13.76
CA ARG A 33 4.89 -10.59 -15.19
C ARG A 33 4.48 -9.30 -15.89
N ALA A 34 3.64 -8.48 -15.26
CA ALA A 34 3.25 -7.18 -15.78
C ALA A 34 4.44 -6.22 -15.91
N ARG A 35 5.30 -6.13 -14.88
CA ARG A 35 6.54 -5.33 -14.94
C ARG A 35 7.48 -5.82 -16.03
N LYS A 36 7.67 -7.14 -16.14
CA LYS A 36 8.51 -7.74 -17.19
C LYS A 36 7.98 -7.42 -18.58
N TYR A 37 6.67 -7.50 -18.78
CA TYR A 37 6.02 -7.15 -20.04
C TYR A 37 6.24 -5.68 -20.41
N ILE A 38 6.01 -4.76 -19.46
CA ILE A 38 6.23 -3.32 -19.64
C ILE A 38 7.70 -3.03 -19.97
N GLY A 39 8.64 -3.64 -19.23
CA GLY A 39 10.08 -3.47 -19.50
C GLY A 39 10.50 -4.01 -20.88
N ASN A 40 9.92 -5.12 -21.34
CA ASN A 40 10.16 -5.63 -22.69
C ASN A 40 9.65 -4.65 -23.76
N LEU A 41 8.50 -3.99 -23.55
CA LEU A 41 8.00 -2.96 -24.48
C LEU A 41 8.95 -1.77 -24.55
N GLU A 42 9.44 -1.28 -23.40
CA GLU A 42 10.44 -0.20 -23.34
C GLU A 42 11.73 -0.56 -24.09
N GLU A 43 12.23 -1.78 -23.90
CA GLU A 43 13.41 -2.28 -24.59
C GLU A 43 13.17 -2.36 -26.11
N MET A 44 12.00 -2.86 -26.54
CA MET A 44 11.63 -2.92 -27.96
C MET A 44 11.56 -1.52 -28.59
N ILE A 45 10.97 -0.54 -27.89
CA ILE A 45 10.91 0.86 -28.35
C ILE A 45 12.31 1.43 -28.53
N SER A 46 13.22 1.17 -27.58
CA SER A 46 14.60 1.69 -27.62
C SER A 46 15.42 1.17 -28.81
N LYS A 47 15.14 -0.07 -29.25
CA LYS A 47 15.85 -0.73 -30.36
C LYS A 47 15.18 -0.51 -31.72
N GLU A 48 13.92 -0.09 -31.74
CA GLU A 48 13.14 0.04 -32.98
C GLU A 48 13.52 1.30 -33.76
N ARG A 49 13.94 1.10 -35.00
CA ARG A 49 14.34 2.19 -35.92
C ARG A 49 13.20 2.66 -36.80
N ASN A 50 12.19 1.81 -37.02
CA ASN A 50 11.03 2.16 -37.82
C ASN A 50 10.07 3.05 -37.02
N PHE A 51 9.88 4.29 -37.47
CA PHE A 51 9.02 5.28 -36.79
C PHE A 51 7.58 4.80 -36.58
N GLN A 52 6.96 4.17 -37.59
CA GLN A 52 5.57 3.71 -37.48
C GLN A 52 5.44 2.60 -36.45
N LYS A 53 6.33 1.60 -36.52
CA LYS A 53 6.33 0.48 -35.57
C LYS A 53 6.65 0.94 -34.15
N ARG A 54 7.60 1.87 -34.00
CA ARG A 54 7.92 2.50 -32.72
C ARG A 54 6.70 3.21 -32.12
N ARG A 55 5.96 3.98 -32.93
CA ARG A 55 4.74 4.66 -32.47
C ARG A 55 3.67 3.67 -31.97
N PHE A 56 3.47 2.56 -32.66
CA PHE A 56 2.54 1.51 -32.19
C PHE A 56 2.97 0.93 -30.84
N LEU A 57 4.27 0.68 -30.65
CA LEU A 57 4.80 0.19 -29.38
C LEU A 57 4.66 1.23 -28.25
N GLU A 58 4.88 2.51 -28.54
CA GLU A 58 4.68 3.62 -27.59
C GLU A 58 3.21 3.73 -27.15
N ASP A 59 2.26 3.61 -28.09
CA ASP A 59 0.83 3.58 -27.79
C ASP A 59 0.46 2.35 -26.93
N GLU A 60 1.03 1.18 -27.24
CA GLU A 60 0.82 -0.02 -26.44
C GLU A 60 1.39 0.09 -25.03
N LEU A 61 2.61 0.62 -24.87
CA LEU A 61 3.24 0.87 -23.58
C LEU A 61 2.39 1.81 -22.73
N LYS A 62 1.92 2.93 -23.31
CA LYS A 62 1.05 3.89 -22.62
C LYS A 62 -0.22 3.22 -22.12
N ASN A 63 -0.88 2.43 -22.96
CA ASN A 63 -2.10 1.72 -22.60
C ASN A 63 -1.86 0.64 -21.55
N ALA A 64 -0.74 -0.08 -21.63
CA ALA A 64 -0.35 -1.10 -20.67
C ALA A 64 -0.07 -0.48 -19.28
N LEU A 65 0.67 0.62 -19.22
CA LEU A 65 0.94 1.37 -17.99
C LEU A 65 -0.35 1.88 -17.35
N GLN A 66 -1.23 2.50 -18.14
CA GLN A 66 -2.52 2.97 -17.63
C GLN A 66 -3.34 1.82 -17.06
N THR A 67 -3.47 0.73 -17.82
CA THR A 67 -4.25 -0.44 -17.39
C THR A 67 -3.66 -1.09 -16.14
N PHE A 68 -2.33 -1.15 -16.04
CA PHE A 68 -1.64 -1.69 -14.87
C PHE A 68 -1.91 -0.86 -13.61
N ASN A 69 -1.84 0.47 -13.72
CA ASN A 69 -2.19 1.39 -12.64
C ASN A 69 -3.67 1.27 -12.25
N ASP A 70 -4.58 1.22 -13.22
CA ASP A 70 -6.02 1.05 -12.97
C ASP A 70 -6.30 -0.23 -12.16
N ILE A 71 -5.62 -1.34 -12.47
CA ILE A 71 -5.75 -2.59 -11.72
C ILE A 71 -5.29 -2.39 -10.27
N TYR A 72 -4.14 -1.75 -10.07
CA TYR A 72 -3.62 -1.46 -8.73
C TYR A 72 -4.60 -0.62 -7.92
N GLU A 73 -5.09 0.50 -8.47
CA GLU A 73 -6.02 1.40 -7.79
C GLU A 73 -7.35 0.73 -7.43
N LEU A 74 -7.88 -0.11 -8.34
CA LEU A 74 -9.10 -0.87 -8.08
C LEU A 74 -8.92 -1.85 -6.91
N ARG A 75 -7.78 -2.54 -6.87
CA ARG A 75 -7.46 -3.48 -5.79
C ARG A 75 -7.22 -2.76 -4.47
N GLU A 76 -6.43 -1.69 -4.48
CA GLU A 76 -6.17 -0.85 -3.31
C GLU A 76 -7.47 -0.35 -2.70
N LYS A 77 -8.39 0.19 -3.52
CA LYS A 77 -9.70 0.63 -3.07
C LYS A 77 -10.49 -0.47 -2.38
N LYS A 78 -10.49 -1.69 -2.93
CA LYS A 78 -11.20 -2.83 -2.34
C LYS A 78 -10.57 -3.28 -1.03
N ILE A 79 -9.25 -3.24 -0.90
CA ILE A 79 -8.53 -3.54 0.34
C ILE A 79 -8.93 -2.54 1.43
N VAL A 80 -8.92 -1.24 1.12
CA VAL A 80 -9.35 -0.19 2.05
C VAL A 80 -10.80 -0.40 2.50
N GLN A 81 -11.70 -0.71 1.56
CA GLN A 81 -13.11 -0.98 1.87
C GLN A 81 -13.28 -2.23 2.74
N ALA A 82 -12.52 -3.29 2.46
CA ALA A 82 -12.51 -4.50 3.26
C ALA A 82 -12.03 -4.22 4.68
N ALA A 83 -10.93 -3.46 4.84
CA ALA A 83 -10.38 -3.09 6.15
C ALA A 83 -11.40 -2.29 6.96
N LEU A 84 -12.04 -1.30 6.33
CA LEU A 84 -13.09 -0.50 6.95
C LEU A 84 -14.29 -1.36 7.37
N SER A 85 -14.70 -2.33 6.54
CA SER A 85 -15.76 -3.29 6.86
C SER A 85 -15.40 -4.12 8.09
N LYS A 86 -14.17 -4.64 8.14
CA LYS A 86 -13.66 -5.46 9.26
C LYS A 86 -13.71 -4.70 10.59
N VAL A 87 -13.22 -3.47 10.61
CA VAL A 87 -13.20 -2.60 11.80
C VAL A 87 -14.62 -2.28 12.30
N ARG A 88 -15.61 -2.29 11.41
CA ARG A 88 -17.03 -2.09 11.74
C ARG A 88 -17.74 -3.38 12.17
N GLY A 89 -17.02 -4.49 12.33
CA GLY A 89 -17.57 -5.79 12.71
C GLY A 89 -17.99 -6.69 11.55
N GLY A 90 -17.68 -6.30 10.31
CA GLY A 90 -17.93 -7.12 9.13
C GLY A 90 -16.93 -8.28 8.96
N SER A 91 -17.27 -9.21 8.07
CA SER A 91 -16.45 -10.36 7.69
C SER A 91 -16.10 -10.29 6.19
N PRO A 92 -15.17 -9.41 5.77
CA PRO A 92 -14.75 -9.34 4.37
C PRO A 92 -14.07 -10.65 3.92
N ASP A 93 -14.21 -10.98 2.63
CA ASP A 93 -13.48 -12.10 2.02
C ASP A 93 -12.04 -11.68 1.68
N LEU A 94 -11.08 -12.42 2.22
CA LEU A 94 -9.65 -12.11 2.16
C LEU A 94 -8.84 -13.17 1.39
N LYS A 95 -9.50 -14.13 0.75
CA LYS A 95 -8.85 -15.28 0.09
C LYS A 95 -7.96 -14.90 -1.09
N ASN A 96 -8.27 -13.79 -1.75
CA ASN A 96 -7.62 -13.36 -3.00
C ASN A 96 -6.60 -12.22 -2.80
N LEU A 97 -6.16 -11.99 -1.56
CA LEU A 97 -5.07 -11.07 -1.26
C LEU A 97 -3.73 -11.76 -1.52
N ILE A 98 -2.82 -11.03 -2.16
CA ILE A 98 -1.40 -11.43 -2.17
C ILE A 98 -0.75 -11.10 -0.81
N PRO A 99 0.40 -11.69 -0.45
CA PRO A 99 1.03 -11.46 0.86
C PRO A 99 1.26 -9.99 1.19
N GLU A 100 1.68 -9.20 0.21
CA GLU A 100 1.94 -7.76 0.35
C GLU A 100 0.65 -6.98 0.60
N GLU A 101 -0.43 -7.32 -0.13
CA GLU A 101 -1.75 -6.73 0.09
C GLU A 101 -2.35 -7.15 1.44
N ARG A 102 -2.01 -8.35 1.91
CA ARG A 102 -2.45 -8.86 3.20
C ARG A 102 -1.81 -8.09 4.35
N ASP A 103 -0.50 -7.86 4.27
CA ASP A 103 0.21 -7.01 5.24
C ASP A 103 -0.36 -5.59 5.27
N LEU A 104 -0.65 -5.00 4.09
CA LEU A 104 -1.32 -3.71 4.00
C LEU A 104 -2.70 -3.72 4.67
N PHE A 105 -3.51 -4.75 4.40
CA PHE A 105 -4.84 -4.90 5.01
C PHE A 105 -4.75 -4.96 6.54
N ASP A 106 -3.88 -5.81 7.08
CA ASP A 106 -3.76 -6.03 8.53
C ASP A 106 -3.31 -4.72 9.23
N LYS A 107 -2.32 -4.00 8.66
CA LYS A 107 -1.90 -2.67 9.14
C LYS A 107 -2.99 -1.61 9.06
N MET A 108 -3.83 -1.62 8.02
CA MET A 108 -4.96 -0.69 7.93
C MET A 108 -6.00 -0.98 9.02
N VAL A 109 -6.34 -2.25 9.25
CA VAL A 109 -7.30 -2.67 10.27
C VAL A 109 -6.82 -2.25 11.66
N GLU A 110 -5.55 -2.46 11.98
CA GLU A 110 -4.95 -2.02 13.23
C GLU A 110 -5.09 -0.51 13.43
N ASN A 111 -4.60 0.29 12.47
CA ASN A 111 -4.63 1.75 12.57
C ASN A 111 -6.06 2.31 12.67
N LEU A 112 -6.99 1.77 11.88
CA LEU A 112 -8.40 2.19 11.92
C LEU A 112 -9.08 1.78 13.23
N SER A 113 -8.71 0.65 13.81
CA SER A 113 -9.23 0.21 15.11
C SER A 113 -8.74 1.13 16.23
N LEU A 114 -7.43 1.40 16.28
CA LEU A 114 -6.83 2.34 17.23
C LEU A 114 -7.45 3.74 17.12
N PHE A 115 -7.62 4.24 15.90
CA PHE A 115 -8.27 5.53 15.65
C PHE A 115 -9.71 5.55 16.19
N ARG A 116 -10.47 4.48 15.93
CA ARG A 116 -11.85 4.34 16.41
C ARG A 116 -11.92 4.28 17.93
N GLU A 117 -11.06 3.49 18.57
CA GLU A 117 -11.02 3.37 20.03
C GLU A 117 -10.63 4.69 20.70
N LYS A 118 -9.63 5.39 20.16
CA LYS A 118 -9.20 6.70 20.66
C LYS A 118 -10.34 7.72 20.61
N LEU A 119 -11.05 7.82 19.49
CA LEU A 119 -12.10 8.84 19.32
C LEU A 119 -13.42 8.48 20.00
N LEU A 120 -13.84 7.21 19.99
CA LEU A 120 -15.13 6.81 20.55
C LEU A 120 -15.06 6.43 22.02
N LEU A 121 -13.96 5.83 22.47
CA LEU A 121 -13.84 5.30 23.83
C LEU A 121 -12.92 6.15 24.72
N GLY A 122 -12.27 7.18 24.18
CA GLY A 122 -11.30 8.01 24.91
C GLY A 122 -10.09 7.22 25.41
N LYS A 123 -9.90 5.98 24.95
CA LYS A 123 -8.75 5.16 25.28
C LYS A 123 -7.56 5.68 24.50
N VAL A 124 -6.74 6.49 25.16
CA VAL A 124 -5.40 6.80 24.67
C VAL A 124 -4.55 5.61 25.05
N GLU A 125 -4.41 4.64 24.16
CA GLU A 125 -3.20 3.83 24.22
C GLU A 125 -2.05 4.79 23.99
N GLU A 126 -1.22 4.95 25.02
CA GLU A 126 0.09 5.57 24.89
C GLU A 126 0.80 4.78 23.79
N ARG A 127 0.83 5.38 22.60
CA ARG A 127 1.64 4.89 21.50
C ARG A 127 3.01 4.66 22.12
N LYS A 128 3.49 3.41 22.12
CA LYS A 128 4.91 3.12 22.29
C LYS A 128 5.61 3.68 21.07
N GLU A 129 5.65 5.00 21.01
CA GLU A 129 6.62 5.70 20.23
C GLU A 129 7.95 5.25 20.79
N GLU A 130 8.65 4.41 20.04
CA GLU A 130 10.11 4.45 19.96
C GLU A 130 10.51 5.84 19.44
N VAL A 131 10.13 6.89 20.16
CA VAL A 131 10.94 8.09 20.20
C VAL A 131 12.15 7.61 20.98
N GLU A 132 13.27 7.54 20.29
CA GLU A 132 14.61 7.66 20.84
C GLU A 132 14.61 8.94 21.69
N LYS A 133 13.99 8.87 22.86
CA LYS A 133 14.11 9.86 23.90
C LYS A 133 15.53 9.64 24.34
N GLU A 134 16.45 10.41 23.77
CA GLU A 134 17.65 10.85 24.48
C GLU A 134 17.20 11.06 25.91
N THR A 135 17.55 10.10 26.74
CA THR A 135 17.19 10.11 28.14
C THR A 135 17.85 11.37 28.67
N LEU A 136 17.07 12.43 28.84
CA LEU A 136 17.39 13.47 29.79
C LEU A 136 17.49 12.73 31.12
N LYS A 137 18.72 12.25 31.42
CA LYS A 137 19.06 11.59 32.66
C LYS A 137 18.63 12.56 33.74
N LYS A 138 17.50 12.27 34.39
CA LYS A 138 17.10 12.98 35.60
C LYS A 138 18.18 12.68 36.62
N GLN A 139 19.13 13.60 36.74
CA GLN A 139 20.19 13.51 37.73
C GLN A 139 19.57 13.93 39.05
N VAL A 140 19.51 13.01 40.01
CA VAL A 140 19.14 13.33 41.37
C VAL A 140 20.34 14.04 41.99
N ILE A 141 20.20 15.34 42.23
CA ILE A 141 21.23 16.15 42.88
C ILE A 141 20.85 16.27 44.36
N LEU A 142 21.74 15.82 45.24
CA LEU A 142 21.63 16.05 46.67
C LEU A 142 22.18 17.44 46.97
N ILE A 143 21.29 18.34 47.36
CA ILE A 143 21.64 19.69 47.80
C ILE A 143 22.13 19.59 49.25
N LYS A 144 23.39 19.99 49.51
CA LYS A 144 24.01 19.94 50.84
C LYS A 144 23.79 21.21 51.68
N GLU A 145 23.33 22.29 51.06
CA GLU A 145 23.20 23.62 51.66
C GLU A 145 21.86 24.26 51.26
N ASP A 146 21.28 25.08 52.14
CA ASP A 146 19.96 25.68 51.89
C ASP A 146 19.95 26.59 50.66
N ILE A 147 18.93 26.43 49.81
CA ILE A 147 18.75 27.24 48.60
C ILE A 147 17.86 28.43 48.93
N PRO A 148 18.27 29.67 48.58
CA PRO A 148 17.46 30.86 48.82
C PRO A 148 16.16 30.84 48.01
N THR A 149 15.06 31.30 48.61
CA THR A 149 13.76 31.39 47.95
C THR A 149 13.79 32.46 46.86
N PHE A 150 13.58 32.05 45.60
CA PHE A 150 13.46 32.95 44.47
C PHE A 150 12.01 33.47 44.38
N VAL A 151 11.80 34.75 44.68
CA VAL A 151 10.55 35.45 44.37
C VAL A 151 10.73 36.13 43.01
N GLY A 152 10.00 35.65 42.00
CA GLY A 152 9.97 36.28 40.68
C GLY A 152 9.22 37.61 40.75
N THR A 153 9.78 38.66 40.13
CA THR A 153 9.10 39.93 39.82
C THR A 153 8.13 39.77 38.68
#